data_AF-A0A8E0FMT6-F1
#
_entry.id   AF-A0A8E0FMT6-F1
#
_cell.length_a   1.000
_cell.length_b   1.000
_cell.length_c   1.000
_cell.angle_alpha   90.00
_cell.angle_beta   90.00
_cell.angle_gamma   90.00
#
_symmetry.space_group_name_H-M   'P 1'
#
loop_
_entity.id
_entity.type
_entity.pdbx_description
1 polymer ?
#
loop_
_entity_poly.entity_id
_entity_poly.type
_entity_poly.pdbx_seq_one_letter_code
_entity_poly.pdbx_strand_id
1 'polypeptide(L)'
;MRRTRAGFTLLEMLVAIAIFASLALMAQQVTNGVTRVNSAVADHDQKLNLMQQTMSFLTHDLTQMMPRPVRGDQGQREPALLAGAGVLASESEGMRFVRGGVVNPLMRLPRSNLLTVGYRIHDGYLERLAWPLTDAAGSVKPTMQKLIPADSLRLQFYDGTRWQESWSSVQAIPVAVRMTLHSPQWGEIERIWLLRGPQ
;
A
#
# COMPACT_ATOMS: atom_id res chain seq x y z
N MET A 1 4.09 83.72 -1.73
CA MET A 1 2.82 82.96 -1.70
C MET A 1 2.96 81.79 -0.73
N ARG A 2 2.30 81.83 0.42
CA ARG A 2 2.41 80.81 1.47
C ARG A 2 1.31 79.77 1.22
N ARG A 3 1.65 78.59 0.70
CA ARG A 3 0.72 77.47 0.59
C ARG A 3 0.33 77.02 2.00
N THR A 4 -0.94 77.16 2.36
CA THR A 4 -1.52 76.49 3.53
C THR A 4 -1.42 74.98 3.30
N ARG A 5 -0.64 74.29 4.14
CA ARG A 5 -0.64 72.82 4.18
C ARG A 5 -1.92 72.41 4.90
N ALA A 6 -2.88 71.83 4.17
CA ALA A 6 -4.01 71.15 4.78
C ALA A 6 -3.48 69.90 5.50
N GLY A 7 -3.74 69.79 6.80
CA GLY A 7 -3.46 68.58 7.57
C GLY A 7 -4.54 67.52 7.34
N PHE A 8 -4.22 66.26 7.60
CA PHE A 8 -5.18 65.16 7.54
C PHE A 8 -6.29 65.37 8.58
N THR A 9 -7.53 65.14 8.17
CA THR A 9 -8.67 65.09 9.08
C THR A 9 -8.72 63.75 9.79
N LEU A 10 -9.36 63.73 10.97
CA LEU A 10 -9.62 62.50 11.71
C LEU A 10 -10.45 61.50 10.88
N LEU A 11 -11.35 62.02 10.05
CA LEU A 11 -12.19 61.21 9.15
C LEU A 11 -11.36 60.50 8.07
N GLU A 12 -10.38 61.18 7.46
CA GLU A 12 -9.50 60.56 6.46
C GLU A 12 -8.63 59.46 7.06
N MET A 13 -8.11 59.65 8.27
CA MET A 13 -7.35 58.60 8.96
C MET A 13 -8.23 57.38 9.28
N LEU A 14 -9.48 57.60 9.71
CA LEU A 14 -10.40 56.52 10.03
C LEU A 14 -10.79 55.72 8.78
N VAL A 15 -11.07 56.41 7.66
CA VAL A 15 -11.34 55.77 6.37
C VAL A 15 -10.12 55.00 5.87
N ALA A 16 -8.91 55.57 5.96
CA ALA A 16 -7.68 54.90 5.54
C ALA A 16 -7.42 53.62 6.35
N ILE A 17 -7.59 53.65 7.67
CA ILE A 17 -7.43 52.47 8.54
C ILE A 17 -8.50 51.42 8.23
N ALA A 18 -9.75 51.83 7.99
CA ALA A 18 -10.83 50.91 7.64
C ALA A 18 -10.57 50.18 6.31
N ILE A 19 -10.09 50.90 5.29
CA ILE A 19 -9.69 50.30 4.00
C ILE A 19 -8.49 49.38 4.18
N PHE A 20 -7.46 49.81 4.92
CA PHE A 20 -6.29 48.99 5.15
C PHE A 20 -6.62 47.70 5.91
N ALA A 21 -7.45 47.80 6.96
CA ALA A 21 -7.92 46.64 7.72
C ALA A 21 -8.74 45.68 6.85
N SER A 22 -9.61 46.19 5.96
CA SER A 22 -10.39 45.32 5.07
C SER A 22 -9.50 44.59 4.06
N LEU A 23 -8.50 45.28 3.47
CA LEU A 23 -7.53 44.67 2.57
C LEU A 23 -6.68 43.60 3.28
N ALA A 24 -6.23 43.87 4.52
CA ALA A 24 -5.49 42.90 5.31
C ALA A 24 -6.31 41.64 5.60
N LEU A 25 -7.60 41.80 5.94
CA LEU A 25 -8.52 40.68 6.15
C LEU A 25 -8.74 39.87 4.86
N MET A 26 -8.90 40.53 3.71
CA MET A 26 -9.02 39.85 2.42
C MET A 26 -7.74 39.05 2.07
N ALA A 27 -6.56 39.64 2.25
CA ALA A 27 -5.29 38.96 2.04
C ALA A 27 -5.13 37.73 2.95
N GLN A 28 -5.55 37.84 4.22
CA GLN A 28 -5.55 36.71 5.14
C GLN A 28 -6.52 35.60 4.72
N GLN A 29 -7.71 35.97 4.22
CA GLN A 29 -8.67 34.98 3.72
C GLN A 29 -8.15 34.22 2.50
N VAL A 30 -7.51 34.90 1.55
CA VAL A 30 -6.88 34.26 0.38
C VAL A 30 -5.79 33.31 0.83
N THR A 31 -4.90 33.76 1.73
CA THR A 31 -3.81 32.94 2.26
C THR A 31 -4.34 31.69 2.96
N ASN A 32 -5.36 31.84 3.82
CA ASN A 32 -6.03 30.73 4.50
C ASN A 32 -6.75 29.79 3.52
N GLY A 33 -7.25 30.31 2.40
CA GLY A 33 -7.82 29.52 1.32
C GLY A 33 -6.78 28.63 0.65
N VAL A 34 -5.65 29.22 0.25
CA VAL A 34 -4.54 28.51 -0.40
C VAL A 34 -3.94 27.44 0.52
N THR A 35 -3.72 27.75 1.80
CA THR A 35 -3.16 26.77 2.74
C THR A 35 -4.07 25.55 2.92
N ARG A 36 -5.39 25.75 3.02
CA ARG A 36 -6.37 24.66 3.10
C ARG A 36 -6.40 23.79 1.84
N VAL A 37 -6.31 24.41 0.66
CA VAL A 37 -6.24 23.66 -0.60
C VAL A 37 -4.96 22.84 -0.65
N ASN A 38 -3.82 23.42 -0.29
CA ASN A 38 -2.54 22.72 -0.28
C ASN A 38 -2.54 21.53 0.69
N SER A 39 -3.16 21.65 1.88
CA SER A 39 -3.26 20.52 2.80
C SER A 39 -4.15 19.40 2.26
N ALA A 40 -5.28 19.73 1.64
CA ALA A 40 -6.16 18.73 1.04
C ALA A 40 -5.50 17.99 -0.13
N VAL A 41 -4.70 18.69 -0.94
CA VAL A 41 -3.91 18.09 -2.02
C VAL A 41 -2.83 17.17 -1.46
N ALA A 42 -2.08 17.61 -0.45
CA ALA A 42 -1.04 16.80 0.17
C ALA A 42 -1.58 15.48 0.75
N ASP A 43 -2.76 15.52 1.38
CA ASP A 43 -3.43 14.32 1.90
C ASP A 43 -3.83 13.34 0.78
N HIS A 44 -4.26 13.86 -0.37
CA HIS A 44 -4.60 13.05 -1.53
C HIS A 44 -3.35 12.40 -2.15
N ASP A 45 -2.27 13.16 -2.29
CA ASP A 45 -0.98 12.67 -2.80
C ASP A 45 -0.42 11.54 -1.92
N GLN A 46 -0.52 11.68 -0.60
CA GLN A 46 -0.09 10.63 0.33
C GLN A 46 -0.88 9.33 0.15
N LYS A 47 -2.21 9.42 -0.03
CA LYS A 47 -3.07 8.24 -0.28
C LYS A 47 -2.69 7.57 -1.60
N LEU A 48 -2.46 8.35 -2.65
CA LEU A 48 -2.07 7.83 -3.96
C LEU A 48 -0.69 7.15 -3.91
N ASN A 49 0.29 7.76 -3.25
CA ASN A 49 1.62 7.19 -3.09
C ASN A 49 1.59 5.85 -2.35
N LEU A 50 0.77 5.73 -1.29
CA LEU A 50 0.59 4.48 -0.56
C LEU A 50 -0.07 3.40 -1.43
N MET A 51 -1.06 3.77 -2.24
CA MET A 51 -1.68 2.86 -3.22
C MET A 51 -0.68 2.37 -4.27
N GLN A 52 0.12 3.27 -4.84
CA GLN A 52 1.15 2.92 -5.81
C GLN A 52 2.22 2.01 -5.19
N GLN A 53 2.66 2.30 -3.96
CA GLN A 53 3.59 1.46 -3.22
C GLN A 53 3.01 0.06 -2.98
N THR A 54 1.73 -0.02 -2.59
CA THR A 54 1.00 -1.29 -2.40
C THR A 54 0.97 -2.12 -3.69
N MET A 55 0.58 -1.50 -4.80
CA MET A 55 0.53 -2.16 -6.10
C MET A 55 1.92 -2.59 -6.57
N SER A 56 2.95 -1.81 -6.27
CA SER A 56 4.35 -2.16 -6.54
C SER A 56 4.76 -3.41 -5.77
N PHE A 57 4.53 -3.47 -4.45
CA PHE A 57 4.86 -4.66 -3.64
C PHE A 57 4.14 -5.91 -4.15
N LEU A 58 2.83 -5.83 -4.37
CA LEU A 58 2.01 -6.93 -4.87
C LEU A 58 2.52 -7.43 -6.22
N THR A 59 2.80 -6.51 -7.15
CA THR A 59 3.28 -6.86 -8.49
C THR A 59 4.65 -7.52 -8.42
N HIS A 60 5.60 -6.95 -7.69
CA HIS A 60 6.94 -7.52 -7.55
C HIS A 60 6.92 -8.90 -6.90
N ASP A 61 6.04 -9.12 -5.92
CA ASP A 61 5.94 -10.41 -5.24
C ASP A 61 5.24 -11.47 -6.10
N LEU A 62 4.03 -11.16 -6.60
CA LEU A 62 3.18 -12.12 -7.32
C LEU A 62 3.79 -12.56 -8.66
N THR A 63 4.39 -11.64 -9.42
CA THR A 63 4.98 -11.96 -10.74
C THR A 63 6.27 -12.77 -10.65
N GLN A 64 6.81 -12.94 -9.44
CA GLN A 64 8.04 -13.70 -9.19
C GLN A 64 7.79 -14.89 -8.26
N MET A 65 6.53 -15.35 -8.20
CA MET A 65 6.14 -16.51 -7.41
C MET A 65 6.83 -17.78 -7.94
N MET A 66 7.32 -18.61 -7.01
CA MET A 66 8.02 -19.84 -7.34
C MET A 66 7.17 -21.06 -6.96
N PRO A 67 7.10 -22.12 -7.80
CA PRO A 67 6.44 -23.39 -7.47
C PRO A 67 7.29 -24.22 -6.49
N ARG A 68 7.59 -23.66 -5.31
CA ARG A 68 8.44 -24.26 -4.28
C ARG A 68 7.63 -24.45 -2.98
N PRO A 69 7.29 -25.69 -2.60
CA PRO A 69 6.78 -26.00 -1.26
C PRO A 69 7.76 -25.56 -0.17
N VAL A 70 7.24 -25.25 1.01
CA VAL A 70 8.06 -24.79 2.15
C VAL A 70 7.85 -25.67 3.36
N ARG A 71 8.73 -25.50 4.35
CA ARG A 71 8.52 -26.00 5.70
C ARG A 71 8.03 -24.86 6.59
N GLY A 72 7.00 -25.13 7.36
CA GLY A 72 6.48 -24.23 8.37
C GLY A 72 7.41 -24.11 9.58
N ASP A 73 6.94 -23.36 10.56
CA ASP A 73 7.64 -23.02 11.81
C ASP A 73 8.05 -24.25 12.66
N GLN A 74 7.26 -25.33 12.61
CA GLN A 74 7.53 -26.60 13.31
C GLN A 74 8.09 -27.69 12.37
N GLY A 75 8.50 -27.31 11.14
CA GLY A 75 9.05 -28.23 10.16
C GLY A 75 8.02 -29.03 9.36
N GLN A 76 6.72 -28.79 9.58
CA GLN A 76 5.63 -29.36 8.79
C GLN A 76 5.74 -28.93 7.32
N ARG A 77 5.37 -29.81 6.38
CA ARG A 77 5.33 -29.45 4.96
C ARG A 77 4.13 -28.57 4.66
N GLU A 78 4.35 -27.50 3.92
CA GLU A 78 3.32 -26.58 3.48
C GLU A 78 3.35 -26.38 1.96
N PRO A 79 2.19 -26.06 1.34
CA PRO A 79 2.10 -25.88 -0.10
C PRO A 79 2.86 -24.63 -0.59
N ALA A 80 3.27 -24.63 -1.86
CA ALA A 80 3.96 -23.51 -2.50
C ALA A 80 3.17 -22.20 -2.41
N LEU A 81 1.85 -22.28 -2.59
CA LEU A 81 0.89 -21.23 -2.30
C LEU A 81 -0.09 -21.74 -1.24
N LEU A 82 -0.11 -21.08 -0.09
CA LEU A 82 -1.17 -21.25 0.92
C LEU A 82 -2.05 -20.01 0.84
N ALA A 83 -3.32 -20.19 0.54
CA ALA A 83 -4.27 -19.08 0.44
C ALA A 83 -5.66 -19.51 0.90
N GLY A 84 -6.41 -18.56 1.46
CA GLY A 84 -7.76 -18.76 1.94
C GLY A 84 -8.04 -18.02 3.24
N ALA A 85 -9.23 -18.25 3.80
CA ALA A 85 -9.70 -17.59 5.02
C ALA A 85 -8.77 -17.85 6.22
N GLY A 86 -8.42 -16.79 6.96
CA GLY A 86 -7.65 -16.88 8.20
C GLY A 86 -6.16 -17.24 8.03
N VAL A 87 -5.68 -17.42 6.79
CA VAL A 87 -4.25 -17.64 6.53
C VAL A 87 -3.44 -16.47 7.07
N LEU A 88 -2.35 -16.77 7.80
CA LEU A 88 -1.53 -15.79 8.54
C LEU A 88 -2.30 -14.99 9.61
N ALA A 89 -3.34 -15.59 10.19
CA ALA A 89 -4.24 -14.94 11.14
C ALA A 89 -4.88 -13.68 10.56
N SER A 90 -5.24 -13.73 9.27
CA SER A 90 -5.97 -12.64 8.65
C SER A 90 -7.41 -12.54 9.17
N GLU A 91 -7.90 -11.31 9.30
CA GLU A 91 -9.33 -11.02 9.53
C GLU A 91 -10.20 -11.31 8.29
N SER A 92 -9.58 -11.62 7.14
CA SER A 92 -10.21 -11.96 5.87
C SER A 92 -9.52 -13.18 5.24
N GLU A 93 -9.45 -13.26 3.90
CA GLU A 93 -8.49 -14.17 3.29
C GLU A 93 -7.06 -13.66 3.46
N GLY A 94 -6.11 -14.59 3.48
CA GLY A 94 -4.70 -14.30 3.41
C GLY A 94 -4.02 -15.19 2.38
N MET A 95 -2.78 -14.85 2.03
CA MET A 95 -1.93 -15.70 1.21
C MET A 95 -0.49 -15.68 1.66
N ARG A 96 0.21 -16.79 1.44
CA ARG A 96 1.63 -16.96 1.70
C ARG A 96 2.25 -17.75 0.56
N PHE A 97 3.39 -17.30 0.06
CA PHE A 97 4.08 -17.96 -1.04
C PHE A 97 5.58 -17.66 -1.03
N VAL A 98 6.33 -18.43 -1.82
CA VAL A 98 7.75 -18.17 -2.07
C VAL A 98 7.89 -17.31 -3.31
N ARG A 99 8.75 -16.30 -3.23
CA ARG A 99 9.15 -15.49 -4.39
C ARG A 99 10.65 -15.50 -4.60
N GLY A 100 11.06 -15.29 -5.84
CA GLY A 100 12.44 -15.03 -6.22
C GLY A 100 12.78 -13.54 -6.33
N GLY A 101 13.89 -13.28 -7.04
CA GLY A 101 14.34 -11.96 -7.48
C GLY A 101 14.96 -11.06 -6.42
N VAL A 102 15.40 -11.63 -5.30
CA VAL A 102 16.38 -10.93 -4.45
C VAL A 102 17.73 -10.98 -5.15
N VAL A 103 18.29 -9.81 -5.45
CA VAL A 103 19.62 -9.70 -6.04
C VAL A 103 20.66 -9.81 -4.92
N ASN A 104 21.39 -10.93 -4.87
CA ASN A 104 22.54 -11.14 -3.97
C ASN A 104 23.83 -11.32 -4.80
N PRO A 105 24.36 -10.25 -5.42
CA PRO A 105 25.36 -10.38 -6.48
C PRO A 105 26.73 -10.80 -5.94
N LEU A 106 27.03 -10.48 -4.68
CA LEU A 106 28.32 -10.79 -4.05
C LEU A 106 28.27 -12.11 -3.26
N MET A 107 27.09 -12.72 -3.08
CA MET A 107 26.88 -13.96 -2.30
C MET A 107 27.64 -13.98 -0.95
N ARG A 108 27.79 -12.80 -0.32
CA ARG A 108 28.65 -12.62 0.86
C ARG A 108 28.12 -13.34 2.10
N LEU A 109 26.81 -13.63 2.09
CA LEU A 109 26.14 -14.48 3.07
C LEU A 109 25.59 -15.73 2.36
N PRO A 110 25.64 -16.91 2.98
CA PRO A 110 25.08 -18.15 2.42
C PRO A 110 23.54 -18.13 2.49
N ARG A 111 22.93 -17.25 1.69
CA ARG A 111 21.48 -17.10 1.57
C ARG A 111 21.09 -17.25 0.10
N SER A 112 19.97 -17.95 -0.11
CA SER A 112 19.34 -18.03 -1.42
C SER A 112 18.76 -16.67 -1.84
N ASN A 113 18.44 -16.55 -3.13
CA ASN A 113 17.72 -15.40 -3.69
C ASN A 113 16.19 -15.50 -3.51
N LEU A 114 15.73 -16.38 -2.60
CA LEU A 114 14.32 -16.66 -2.34
C LEU A 114 13.90 -16.09 -1.00
N LEU A 115 12.69 -15.55 -0.97
CA LEU A 115 12.01 -15.09 0.24
C LEU A 115 10.66 -15.78 0.35
N THR A 116 10.20 -15.94 1.59
CA THR A 116 8.78 -16.20 1.85
C THR A 116 8.10 -14.87 2.12
N VAL A 117 6.98 -14.63 1.44
CA VAL A 117 6.16 -13.43 1.63
C VAL A 117 4.71 -13.83 1.85
N GLY A 118 3.95 -12.94 2.46
CA GLY A 118 2.53 -13.12 2.64
C GLY A 118 1.78 -11.80 2.77
N TYR A 119 0.47 -11.89 2.55
CA TYR A 119 -0.45 -10.77 2.61
C TYR A 119 -1.66 -11.17 3.45
N ARG A 120 -2.12 -10.25 4.29
CA ARG A 120 -3.31 -10.42 5.14
C ARG A 120 -4.00 -9.10 5.37
N ILE A 121 -5.28 -9.15 5.71
CA ILE A 121 -5.96 -8.07 6.42
C ILE A 121 -5.70 -8.22 7.92
N HIS A 122 -5.20 -7.16 8.54
CA HIS A 122 -5.02 -7.06 9.99
C HIS A 122 -5.20 -5.62 10.46
N ASP A 123 -5.97 -5.42 11.54
CA ASP A 123 -6.29 -4.13 12.15
C ASP A 123 -6.84 -3.10 11.15
N GLY A 124 -7.60 -3.56 10.14
CA GLY A 124 -8.19 -2.72 9.08
C GLY A 124 -7.22 -2.27 7.98
N TYR A 125 -6.08 -2.95 7.82
CA TYR A 125 -5.11 -2.67 6.76
C TYR A 125 -4.71 -3.94 6.02
N LEU A 126 -4.41 -3.78 4.74
CA LEU A 126 -3.60 -4.77 4.04
C LEU A 126 -2.19 -4.70 4.63
N GLU A 127 -1.66 -5.84 5.04
CA GLU A 127 -0.33 -5.97 5.60
C GLU A 127 0.48 -6.96 4.78
N ARG A 128 1.73 -6.60 4.51
CA ARG A 128 2.72 -7.47 3.88
C ARG A 128 3.67 -8.00 4.95
N LEU A 129 3.82 -9.33 4.98
CA LEU A 129 4.75 -10.05 5.83
C LEU A 129 5.88 -10.58 4.96
N ALA A 130 7.12 -10.36 5.35
CA ALA A 130 8.28 -10.89 4.63
C ALA A 130 9.28 -11.55 5.57
N TRP A 131 9.62 -12.80 5.26
CA TRP A 131 10.69 -13.53 5.91
C TRP A 131 11.96 -13.43 5.07
N PRO A 132 13.13 -13.20 5.70
CA PRO A 132 14.39 -12.98 4.99
C PRO A 132 14.97 -14.25 4.33
N LEU A 133 14.32 -15.40 4.51
CA LEU A 133 14.70 -16.70 3.97
C LEU A 133 13.49 -17.65 3.93
N THR A 134 13.58 -18.69 3.11
CA THR A 134 12.60 -19.78 3.05
C THR A 134 12.82 -20.80 4.17
N ASP A 135 11.78 -21.55 4.55
CA ASP A 135 11.85 -22.61 5.58
C ASP A 135 12.40 -22.08 6.92
N ALA A 136 12.00 -20.86 7.27
CA ALA A 136 12.49 -20.18 8.45
C ALA A 136 12.06 -20.90 9.73
N ALA A 137 12.99 -21.03 10.68
CA ALA A 137 12.65 -21.52 12.01
C ALA A 137 11.60 -20.60 12.66
N GLY A 138 10.72 -21.16 13.51
CA GLY A 138 9.66 -20.38 14.17
C GLY A 138 10.13 -19.18 15.00
N SER A 139 11.41 -19.13 15.40
CA SER A 139 12.01 -17.97 16.06
C SER A 139 12.24 -16.77 15.13
N VAL A 140 12.26 -16.98 13.81
CA VAL A 140 12.46 -15.93 12.81
C VAL A 140 11.13 -15.25 12.53
N LYS A 141 10.97 -14.03 13.08
CA LYS A 141 9.79 -13.21 12.86
C LYS A 141 9.85 -12.50 11.50
N PRO A 142 8.71 -12.35 10.80
CA PRO A 142 8.64 -11.57 9.56
C PRO A 142 8.79 -10.08 9.85
N THR A 143 9.29 -9.34 8.88
CA THR A 143 9.07 -7.89 8.82
C THR A 143 7.64 -7.61 8.38
N MET A 144 6.92 -6.81 9.15
CA MET A 144 5.54 -6.40 8.89
C MET A 144 5.52 -5.00 8.28
N GLN A 145 4.82 -4.84 7.16
CA GLN A 145 4.68 -3.59 6.46
C GLN A 145 3.19 -3.29 6.25
N LYS A 146 2.73 -2.22 6.89
CA LYS A 146 1.37 -1.72 6.75
C LYS A 146 1.21 -1.01 5.40
N LEU A 147 0.25 -1.46 4.60
CA LEU A 147 -0.04 -0.93 3.27
C LEU A 147 -1.30 -0.05 3.34
N ILE A 148 -2.16 -0.08 2.32
CA ILE A 148 -3.42 0.67 2.31
C ILE A 148 -4.39 0.18 3.39
N PRO A 149 -5.28 1.07 3.90
CA PRO A 149 -6.46 0.64 4.64
C PRO A 149 -7.32 -0.28 3.76
N ALA A 150 -7.71 -1.43 4.30
CA ALA A 150 -8.54 -2.41 3.62
C ALA A 150 -9.26 -3.27 4.67
N ASP A 151 -10.53 -3.57 4.42
CA ASP A 151 -11.38 -4.34 5.33
C ASP A 151 -11.62 -5.78 4.87
N SER A 152 -11.42 -6.06 3.58
CA SER A 152 -11.64 -7.38 3.02
C SER A 152 -10.67 -7.67 1.88
N LEU A 153 -10.32 -8.94 1.77
CA LEU A 153 -9.46 -9.51 0.75
C LEU A 153 -10.11 -10.81 0.26
N ARG A 154 -10.34 -10.93 -1.05
CA ARG A 154 -10.78 -12.15 -1.71
C ARG A 154 -9.81 -12.53 -2.81
N LEU A 155 -9.54 -13.82 -2.93
CA LEU A 155 -8.61 -14.36 -3.91
C LEU A 155 -9.31 -15.36 -4.83
N GLN A 156 -9.00 -15.28 -6.12
CA GLN A 156 -9.32 -16.34 -7.07
C GLN A 156 -8.09 -16.70 -7.88
N PHE A 157 -8.06 -17.94 -8.32
CA PHE A 157 -6.89 -18.56 -8.93
C PHE A 157 -7.26 -19.10 -10.30
N TYR A 158 -6.44 -18.82 -11.30
CA TYR A 158 -6.63 -19.36 -12.64
C TYR A 158 -5.72 -20.58 -12.84
N ASP A 159 -6.30 -21.76 -13.08
CA ASP A 159 -5.56 -23.02 -13.25
C ASP A 159 -5.00 -23.21 -14.68
N GLY A 160 -5.29 -22.28 -15.59
CA GLY A 160 -4.98 -22.37 -17.02
C GLY A 160 -6.21 -22.69 -17.88
N THR A 161 -7.32 -23.09 -17.26
CA THR A 161 -8.60 -23.39 -17.92
C THR A 161 -9.72 -22.52 -17.34
N ARG A 162 -9.84 -22.47 -16.00
CA ARG A 162 -10.93 -21.79 -15.29
C ARG A 162 -10.45 -21.04 -14.04
N TRP A 163 -11.27 -20.11 -13.59
CA TRP A 163 -11.10 -19.44 -12.31
C TRP A 163 -11.73 -20.29 -11.19
N GLN A 164 -11.03 -20.41 -10.06
CA GLN A 164 -11.48 -21.12 -8.87
C GLN A 164 -11.21 -20.29 -7.60
N GLU A 165 -12.06 -20.46 -6.59
CA GLU A 165 -12.01 -19.70 -5.32
C GLU A 165 -11.00 -20.27 -4.33
N SER A 166 -10.53 -21.50 -4.53
CA SER A 166 -9.59 -22.15 -3.62
C SER A 166 -8.43 -22.76 -4.39
N TRP A 167 -7.25 -22.83 -3.77
CA TRP A 167 -6.08 -23.48 -4.34
C TRP A 167 -5.55 -24.55 -3.40
N SER A 168 -5.51 -25.80 -3.85
CA SER A 168 -5.17 -26.97 -3.02
C SER A 168 -3.91 -27.72 -3.47
N SER A 169 -3.26 -27.29 -4.57
CA SER A 169 -2.04 -27.96 -5.04
C SER A 169 -0.89 -27.71 -4.08
N VAL A 170 -0.13 -28.77 -3.77
CA VAL A 170 1.04 -28.67 -2.89
C VAL A 170 2.24 -28.06 -3.61
N GLN A 171 2.48 -28.44 -4.87
CA GLN A 171 3.64 -28.01 -5.66
C GLN A 171 3.31 -26.94 -6.70
N ALA A 172 2.15 -27.03 -7.34
CA ALA A 172 1.81 -26.13 -8.43
C ALA A 172 1.35 -24.77 -7.90
N ILE A 173 1.64 -23.73 -8.69
CA ILE A 173 1.08 -22.39 -8.52
C ILE A 173 0.10 -22.11 -9.65
N PRO A 174 -0.89 -21.23 -9.42
CA PRO A 174 -1.81 -20.80 -10.47
C PRO A 174 -1.06 -20.14 -11.64
N VAL A 175 -1.71 -20.06 -12.79
CA VAL A 175 -1.23 -19.24 -13.91
C VAL A 175 -1.45 -17.75 -13.61
N ALA A 176 -2.59 -17.42 -13.00
CA ALA A 176 -2.94 -16.07 -12.60
C ALA A 176 -3.64 -16.01 -11.25
N VAL A 177 -3.53 -14.87 -10.58
CA VAL A 177 -4.28 -14.55 -9.35
C VAL A 177 -5.12 -13.32 -9.62
N ARG A 178 -6.40 -13.39 -9.26
CA ARG A 178 -7.28 -12.25 -9.10
C ARG A 178 -7.34 -11.94 -7.61
N MET A 179 -7.16 -10.67 -7.29
CA MET A 179 -7.33 -10.15 -5.94
C MET A 179 -8.40 -9.07 -5.98
N THR A 180 -9.42 -9.23 -5.16
CA THR A 180 -10.43 -8.20 -4.91
C THR A 180 -10.27 -7.73 -3.47
N LEU A 181 -10.03 -6.44 -3.30
CA LEU A 181 -9.91 -5.79 -2.00
C LEU A 181 -10.90 -4.65 -1.89
N HIS A 182 -11.49 -4.46 -0.73
CA HIS A 182 -12.27 -3.25 -0.46
C HIS A 182 -11.47 -2.33 0.45
N SER A 183 -11.30 -1.08 0.00
CA SER A 183 -10.61 -0.03 0.72
C SER A 183 -11.60 1.09 1.05
N PRO A 184 -11.67 1.57 2.30
CA PRO A 184 -12.54 2.70 2.65
C PRO A 184 -12.16 4.00 1.91
N GLN A 185 -10.94 4.07 1.35
CA GLN A 185 -10.47 5.24 0.59
C GLN A 185 -10.84 5.20 -0.89
N TRP A 186 -11.00 4.00 -1.47
CA TRP A 186 -11.06 3.81 -2.92
C TRP A 186 -12.24 2.92 -3.39
N GLY A 187 -12.98 2.32 -2.46
CA GLY A 187 -14.02 1.32 -2.75
C GLY A 187 -13.42 -0.04 -3.08
N GLU A 188 -14.14 -0.82 -3.90
CA GLU A 188 -13.68 -2.12 -4.37
C GLU A 188 -12.62 -1.95 -5.47
N ILE A 189 -11.48 -2.63 -5.30
CA ILE A 189 -10.38 -2.67 -6.25
C ILE A 189 -10.16 -4.13 -6.64
N GLU A 190 -10.33 -4.43 -7.93
CA GLU A 190 -9.98 -5.71 -8.51
C GLU A 190 -8.70 -5.59 -9.33
N ARG A 191 -7.79 -6.53 -9.15
CA ARG A 191 -6.54 -6.64 -9.92
C ARG A 191 -6.24 -8.09 -10.27
N ILE A 192 -5.66 -8.29 -11.44
CA ILE A 192 -5.25 -9.60 -11.94
C ILE A 192 -3.75 -9.57 -12.26
N TRP A 193 -3.03 -10.59 -11.82
CA TRP A 193 -1.61 -10.80 -12.13
C TRP A 193 -1.40 -12.16 -12.77
N LEU A 194 -0.63 -12.20 -13.86
CA LEU A 194 0.02 -13.41 -14.33
C LEU A 194 1.20 -13.72 -13.41
N LEU A 195 1.28 -14.94 -12.89
CA LEU A 195 2.33 -15.34 -11.94
C LEU A 195 3.60 -15.81 -12.63
N ARG A 196 3.46 -16.29 -13.87
CA ARG A 196 4.54 -16.67 -14.79
C ARG A 196 4.13 -16.24 -16.19
N GLY A 197 5.10 -15.95 -17.05
CA GLY A 197 4.89 -15.46 -18.42
C GLY A 197 3.98 -16.35 -19.28
N PRO A 198 3.71 -15.95 -20.55
CA PRO A 198 2.79 -16.68 -21.42
C PRO A 198 3.10 -18.18 -21.44
N GLN A 199 2.03 -18.99 -21.33
CA GLN A 199 2.10 -20.46 -21.41
C GLN A 199 2.30 -20.92 -22.85
#